data_AF-A5UYK1-F1
#
_entry.id   AF-A5UYK1-F1
#
_cell.length_a   1.000
_cell.length_b   1.000
_cell.length_c   1.000
_cell.angle_alpha   90.00
_cell.angle_beta   90.00
_cell.angle_gamma   90.00
#
_symmetry.space_group_name_H-M   'P 1'
#
loop_
_entity.id
_entity.type
_entity.pdbx_description
1 polymer ?
#
loop_
_entity_poly.entity_id
_entity_poly.type
_entity_poly.pdbx_seq_one_letter_code
_entity_poly.pdbx_strand_id
1 'polypeptide(L)'
;MTTHSINIPDALRCAACGALLIDGYYFIHGRRERYCARCIRERDRCDVCSAPLGDRYWTLHDGRRLCETCHATAIYDPSVAQQLFNETVAAIVAQLGMALRVGVDFRLVDAPTLAAVRAQDKPPQPGEAPALGLYQRHGRLRVIYMLYGLPKLLFRTVVAHEYAHAWQGENCPLLNDHDLIEGFAEWVAYHHLGYLGSHKAAAAMRESNHPYRPLLERMLALEAQIGPAGVLEYMRRAGVR
;
A
#
# COMPACT_ATOMS: atom_id res chain seq x y z
N MET A 1 -8.97 52.81 -5.94
CA MET A 1 -8.82 51.88 -4.80
C MET A 1 -8.43 50.52 -5.37
N THR A 2 -7.14 50.27 -5.50
CA THR A 2 -6.59 48.98 -5.95
C THR A 2 -6.68 48.00 -4.79
N THR A 3 -7.58 47.03 -4.88
CA THR A 3 -7.64 45.89 -3.96
C THR A 3 -6.36 45.07 -4.13
N HIS A 4 -5.41 45.23 -3.23
CA HIS A 4 -4.28 44.31 -3.12
C HIS A 4 -4.82 42.97 -2.63
N SER A 5 -5.03 42.02 -3.54
CA SER A 5 -5.25 40.62 -3.20
C SER A 5 -4.00 40.09 -2.50
N ILE A 6 -4.05 40.01 -1.18
CA ILE A 6 -3.04 39.33 -0.38
C ILE A 6 -3.04 37.87 -0.82
N ASN A 7 -1.95 37.42 -1.44
CA ASN A 7 -1.79 36.04 -1.86
C ASN A 7 -1.53 35.19 -0.61
N ILE A 8 -2.61 34.66 -0.03
CA ILE A 8 -2.53 33.83 1.18
C ILE A 8 -2.00 32.45 0.76
N PRO A 9 -0.90 31.95 1.36
CA PRO A 9 -0.32 30.65 1.02
C PRO A 9 -1.35 29.51 1.13
N ASP A 10 -1.31 28.56 0.20
CA ASP A 10 -2.20 27.37 0.21
C ASP A 10 -2.12 26.58 1.51
N ALA A 11 -0.99 26.64 2.22
CA ALA A 11 -0.81 26.02 3.53
C ALA A 11 -1.73 26.58 4.65
N LEU A 12 -2.39 27.71 4.41
CA LEU A 12 -3.37 28.32 5.32
C LEU A 12 -4.82 28.09 4.86
N ARG A 13 -5.04 27.29 3.81
CA ARG A 13 -6.37 26.95 3.32
C ARG A 13 -6.67 25.48 3.54
N CYS A 14 -7.94 25.18 3.79
CA CYS A 14 -8.42 23.81 3.82
C CYS A 14 -8.33 23.21 2.43
N ALA A 15 -7.64 22.09 2.27
CA ALA A 15 -7.47 21.41 0.99
C ALA A 15 -8.79 20.86 0.41
N ALA A 16 -9.84 20.71 1.21
CA ALA A 16 -11.13 20.23 0.76
C ALA A 16 -12.09 21.36 0.31
N CYS A 17 -12.20 22.46 1.08
CA CYS A 17 -13.19 23.52 0.81
C CYS A 17 -12.58 24.91 0.55
N GLY A 18 -11.26 25.07 0.57
CA GLY A 18 -10.57 26.34 0.30
C GLY A 18 -10.66 27.41 1.40
N ALA A 19 -11.46 27.18 2.45
CA ALA A 19 -11.64 28.09 3.57
C ALA A 19 -10.32 28.32 4.34
N LEU A 20 -10.14 29.52 4.90
CA LEU A 20 -8.97 29.84 5.71
C LEU A 20 -8.97 29.05 7.02
N LEU A 21 -7.80 28.55 7.39
CA LEU A 21 -7.55 27.78 8.61
C LEU A 21 -7.17 28.73 9.74
N ILE A 22 -8.17 29.39 10.32
CA ILE A 22 -8.00 30.37 11.40
C ILE A 22 -8.06 29.73 12.80
N ASP A 23 -8.89 28.71 12.99
CA ASP A 23 -9.14 28.05 14.28
C ASP A 23 -8.41 26.71 14.41
N GLY A 24 -7.16 26.68 13.93
CA GLY A 24 -6.37 25.46 13.84
C GLY A 24 -6.71 24.59 12.63
N TYR A 25 -6.05 23.43 12.54
CA TYR A 25 -6.19 22.52 11.40
C TYR A 25 -5.96 21.07 11.82
N TYR A 26 -6.48 20.18 10.99
CA TYR A 26 -6.25 18.75 11.05
C TYR A 26 -5.44 18.31 9.83
N PHE A 27 -4.76 17.18 9.95
CA PHE A 27 -4.01 16.57 8.86
C PHE A 27 -4.18 15.05 8.93
N ILE A 28 -3.99 14.40 7.79
CA ILE A 28 -3.90 12.94 7.71
C ILE A 28 -2.42 12.58 7.79
N HIS A 29 -2.07 11.57 8.60
CA HIS A 29 -0.69 11.13 8.71
C HIS A 29 -0.12 10.74 7.33
N GLY A 30 1.14 11.10 7.06
CA GLY A 30 1.78 10.88 5.76
C GLY A 30 1.35 11.86 4.65
N ARG A 31 0.49 12.84 4.94
CA ARG A 31 0.01 13.84 3.99
C ARG A 31 0.43 15.26 4.36
N ARG A 32 0.54 16.14 3.36
CA ARG A 32 0.90 17.56 3.56
C ARG A 32 -0.32 18.46 3.67
N GLU A 33 -1.44 18.03 3.10
CA GLU A 33 -2.68 18.81 3.07
C GLU A 33 -3.26 18.99 4.48
N ARG A 34 -3.86 20.17 4.70
CA ARG A 34 -4.50 20.54 5.95
C ARG A 34 -6.00 20.72 5.75
N TYR A 35 -6.77 20.38 6.76
CA TYR A 35 -8.23 20.35 6.70
C TYR A 35 -8.85 21.07 7.90
N CYS A 36 -9.96 21.78 7.67
CA CYS A 36 -10.75 22.36 8.76
C CYS A 36 -11.54 21.28 9.50
N ALA A 37 -11.93 21.57 10.74
CA ALA A 37 -12.72 20.66 11.58
C ALA A 37 -14.01 20.18 10.88
N ARG A 38 -14.68 21.10 10.18
CA ARG A 38 -15.91 20.82 9.44
C ARG A 38 -15.72 19.76 8.36
N CYS A 39 -14.71 19.92 7.49
CA CYS A 39 -14.45 18.95 6.43
C CYS A 39 -14.01 17.58 6.99
N ILE A 40 -13.24 17.56 8.07
CA ILE A 40 -12.93 16.32 8.78
C ILE A 40 -14.19 15.67 9.32
N ARG A 41 -15.18 16.41 9.82
CA ARG A 41 -16.38 15.76 10.37
C ARG A 41 -17.38 15.32 9.31
N GLU A 42 -17.60 16.14 8.28
CA GLU A 42 -18.82 16.06 7.46
C GLU A 42 -18.59 15.54 6.04
N ARG A 43 -17.40 15.72 5.47
CA ARG A 43 -17.18 15.31 4.07
C ARG A 43 -16.89 13.83 3.94
N ASP A 44 -17.39 13.27 2.86
CA ASP A 44 -17.02 11.95 2.38
C ASP A 44 -15.50 11.78 2.26
N ARG A 45 -15.04 10.53 2.32
CA ARG A 45 -13.62 10.19 2.31
C ARG A 45 -13.17 9.63 0.97
N CYS A 46 -11.92 9.92 0.64
CA CYS A 46 -11.20 9.21 -0.40
C CYS A 46 -10.99 7.75 0.02
N ASP A 47 -11.41 6.81 -0.81
CA ASP A 47 -11.33 5.37 -0.55
C ASP A 47 -9.90 4.80 -0.54
N VAL A 48 -8.90 5.62 -0.86
CA VAL A 48 -7.47 5.22 -0.85
C VAL A 48 -6.73 5.78 0.35
N CYS A 49 -6.98 7.03 0.73
CA CYS A 49 -6.16 7.74 1.72
C CYS A 49 -6.96 8.30 2.90
N SER A 50 -8.27 8.10 2.90
CA SER A 50 -9.19 8.57 3.93
C SER A 50 -9.24 10.10 4.13
N ALA A 51 -8.61 10.87 3.24
CA ALA A 51 -8.70 12.33 3.25
C ALA A 51 -10.13 12.80 2.89
N PRO A 52 -10.63 13.89 3.51
CA PRO A 52 -11.88 14.52 3.09
C PRO A 52 -11.87 14.88 1.60
N LEU A 53 -12.92 14.52 0.87
CA LEU A 53 -13.04 14.85 -0.55
C LEU A 53 -13.22 16.35 -0.75
N GLY A 54 -12.45 16.91 -1.69
CA GLY A 54 -12.64 18.27 -2.16
C GLY A 54 -13.84 18.38 -3.10
N ASP A 55 -14.02 19.57 -3.69
CA ASP A 55 -15.05 19.76 -4.71
C ASP A 55 -14.69 19.04 -6.03
N ARG A 56 -13.40 18.71 -6.21
CA ARG A 56 -12.90 17.86 -7.30
C ARG A 56 -12.53 16.48 -6.75
N TYR A 57 -13.26 15.47 -7.20
CA TYR A 57 -13.02 14.06 -6.91
C TYR A 57 -13.46 13.20 -8.10
N TRP A 58 -13.02 11.94 -8.13
CA TRP A 58 -13.29 11.00 -9.21
C TRP A 58 -13.95 9.75 -8.66
N THR A 59 -15.09 9.36 -9.22
CA THR A 59 -15.77 8.11 -8.90
C THR A 59 -15.36 7.04 -9.90
N LEU A 60 -14.87 5.91 -9.42
CA LEU A 60 -14.52 4.74 -10.22
C LEU A 60 -15.77 3.92 -10.56
N HIS A 61 -15.62 2.99 -11.50
CA HIS A 61 -16.72 2.12 -11.94
C HIS A 61 -17.25 1.20 -10.82
N ASP A 62 -16.43 0.94 -9.79
CA ASP A 62 -16.80 0.17 -8.60
C ASP A 62 -17.36 1.02 -7.45
N GLY A 63 -17.61 2.32 -7.69
CA GLY A 63 -18.21 3.25 -6.74
C GLY A 63 -17.23 3.91 -5.77
N ARG A 64 -15.96 3.48 -5.71
CA ARG A 64 -14.93 4.16 -4.91
C ARG A 64 -14.67 5.58 -5.44
N ARG A 65 -14.34 6.49 -4.54
CA ARG A 65 -14.08 7.91 -4.79
C ARG A 65 -12.66 8.27 -4.42
N LEU A 66 -11.97 8.95 -5.33
CA LEU A 66 -10.58 9.37 -5.15
C LEU A 66 -10.50 10.89 -5.06
N CYS A 67 -9.74 11.38 -4.07
CA CYS A 67 -9.33 12.78 -4.04
C CYS A 67 -8.34 13.07 -5.17
N GLU A 68 -8.18 14.35 -5.51
CA GLU A 68 -7.30 14.82 -6.58
C GLU A 68 -5.88 14.27 -6.49
N THR A 69 -5.24 14.32 -5.32
CA THR A 69 -3.86 13.82 -5.16
C THR A 69 -3.75 12.31 -5.43
N CYS A 70 -4.73 11.52 -5.02
CA CYS A 70 -4.72 10.07 -5.27
C CYS A 70 -4.98 9.79 -6.74
N HIS A 71 -5.99 10.44 -7.33
CA HIS A 71 -6.31 10.32 -8.75
C HIS A 71 -5.13 10.72 -9.65
N ALA A 72 -4.41 11.79 -9.32
CA ALA A 72 -3.32 12.33 -10.13
C ALA A 72 -2.17 11.35 -10.40
N THR A 73 -2.05 10.30 -9.59
CA THR A 73 -1.01 9.26 -9.77
C THR A 73 -1.59 7.84 -9.81
N ALA A 74 -2.92 7.72 -9.88
CA ALA A 74 -3.60 6.43 -9.90
C ALA A 74 -3.32 5.69 -11.22
N ILE A 75 -3.14 4.38 -11.13
CA ILE A 75 -2.91 3.52 -12.28
C ILE A 75 -4.24 2.91 -12.72
N TYR A 76 -4.64 3.24 -13.95
CA TYR A 76 -5.89 2.77 -14.56
C TYR A 76 -5.66 1.84 -15.74
N ASP A 77 -4.63 2.10 -16.56
CA ASP A 77 -4.33 1.28 -17.73
C ASP A 77 -3.72 -0.07 -17.29
N PRO A 78 -4.32 -1.21 -17.66
CA PRO A 78 -3.78 -2.54 -17.34
C PRO A 78 -2.36 -2.78 -17.86
N SER A 79 -2.00 -2.22 -19.02
CA SER A 79 -0.66 -2.35 -19.59
C SER A 79 0.39 -1.62 -18.76
N VAL A 80 0.06 -0.41 -18.30
CA VAL A 80 0.90 0.37 -17.37
C VAL A 80 1.03 -0.34 -16.03
N ALA A 81 -0.07 -0.92 -15.53
CA ALA A 81 -0.04 -1.70 -14.29
C ALA A 81 0.86 -2.93 -14.40
N GLN A 82 0.79 -3.67 -15.51
CA GLN A 82 1.65 -4.81 -15.80
C GLN A 82 3.12 -4.42 -15.88
N GLN A 83 3.44 -3.32 -16.57
CA GLN A 83 4.80 -2.80 -16.64
C GLN A 83 5.32 -2.45 -15.24
N LEU A 84 4.53 -1.72 -14.46
CA LEU A 84 4.92 -1.28 -13.13
C LEU A 84 5.10 -2.46 -12.16
N PHE A 85 4.27 -3.49 -12.28
CA PHE A 85 4.43 -4.75 -11.58
C PHE A 85 5.77 -5.40 -11.92
N ASN A 86 6.08 -5.56 -13.22
CA ASN A 86 7.34 -6.16 -13.68
C ASN A 86 8.57 -5.38 -13.18
N GLU A 87 8.52 -4.06 -13.24
CA GLU A 87 9.58 -3.18 -12.72
C GLU A 87 9.77 -3.34 -11.21
N THR A 88 8.68 -3.43 -10.44
CA THR A 88 8.77 -3.65 -8.98
C THR A 88 9.37 -5.01 -8.67
N VAL A 89 8.92 -6.08 -9.34
CA VAL A 89 9.46 -7.43 -9.17
C VAL A 89 10.95 -7.47 -9.53
N ALA A 90 11.33 -6.90 -10.68
CA ALA A 90 12.73 -6.85 -11.10
C ALA A 90 13.61 -6.12 -10.08
N ALA A 91 13.14 -5.01 -9.51
CA ALA A 91 13.86 -4.29 -8.45
C ALA A 91 14.00 -5.12 -7.17
N ILE A 92 12.94 -5.83 -6.75
CA ILE A 92 12.98 -6.74 -5.58
C ILE A 92 13.98 -7.88 -5.80
N VAL A 93 13.96 -8.49 -6.99
CA VAL A 93 14.92 -9.55 -7.35
C VAL A 93 16.35 -9.00 -7.35
N ALA A 94 16.59 -7.84 -7.94
CA ALA A 94 17.92 -7.24 -8.02
C ALA A 94 18.49 -6.87 -6.64
N GLN A 95 17.65 -6.39 -5.73
CA GLN A 95 18.11 -5.88 -4.43
C GLN A 95 18.11 -6.95 -3.32
N LEU A 96 17.16 -7.90 -3.33
CA LEU A 96 16.98 -8.93 -2.28
C LEU A 96 17.29 -10.35 -2.77
N GLY A 97 17.51 -10.58 -4.07
CA GLY A 97 17.73 -11.93 -4.61
C GLY A 97 16.48 -12.82 -4.56
N MET A 98 15.29 -12.25 -4.42
CA MET A 98 14.02 -12.98 -4.28
C MET A 98 13.43 -13.42 -5.63
N ALA A 99 14.17 -14.24 -6.38
CA ALA A 99 13.65 -14.82 -7.62
C ALA A 99 12.62 -15.94 -7.33
N LEU A 100 11.55 -15.98 -8.13
CA LEU A 100 10.62 -17.11 -8.17
C LEU A 100 11.06 -18.11 -9.24
N ARG A 101 10.98 -19.41 -8.94
CA ARG A 101 11.29 -20.50 -9.86
C ARG A 101 10.14 -20.81 -10.81
N VAL A 102 8.91 -20.80 -10.31
CA VAL A 102 7.71 -21.09 -11.11
C VAL A 102 7.12 -19.80 -11.66
N GLY A 103 7.26 -18.69 -10.92
CA GLY A 103 6.69 -17.40 -11.27
C GLY A 103 5.29 -17.19 -10.67
N VAL A 104 4.69 -16.06 -11.05
CA VAL A 104 3.38 -15.61 -10.59
C VAL A 104 2.75 -14.74 -11.67
N ASP A 105 1.45 -14.94 -11.93
CA ASP A 105 0.68 -14.10 -12.83
C ASP A 105 0.21 -12.81 -12.14
N PHE A 106 -0.08 -11.79 -12.92
CA PHE A 106 -0.59 -10.51 -12.43
C PHE A 106 -1.98 -10.21 -13.00
N ARG A 107 -2.90 -9.71 -12.14
CA ARG A 107 -4.25 -9.29 -12.55
C ARG A 107 -4.61 -7.97 -11.87
N LEU A 108 -5.02 -6.97 -12.66
CA LEU A 108 -5.63 -5.75 -12.15
C LEU A 108 -7.15 -5.94 -12.10
N VAL A 109 -7.76 -5.74 -10.92
CA VAL A 109 -9.18 -6.04 -10.68
C VAL A 109 -9.84 -4.96 -9.83
N ASP A 110 -11.16 -4.86 -9.89
CA ASP A 110 -11.92 -3.93 -9.05
C ASP A 110 -12.21 -4.47 -7.64
N ALA A 111 -12.76 -3.61 -6.78
CA ALA A 111 -13.00 -3.97 -5.39
C ALA A 111 -13.96 -5.18 -5.23
N PRO A 112 -15.11 -5.27 -5.94
CA PRO A 112 -15.98 -6.44 -5.86
C PRO A 112 -15.29 -7.74 -6.29
N THR A 113 -14.52 -7.70 -7.38
CA THR A 113 -13.78 -8.89 -7.86
C THR A 113 -12.72 -9.31 -6.84
N LEU A 114 -11.93 -8.37 -6.31
CA LEU A 114 -10.90 -8.69 -5.31
C LEU A 114 -11.50 -9.30 -4.03
N ALA A 115 -12.63 -8.75 -3.57
CA ALA A 115 -13.36 -9.29 -2.43
C ALA A 115 -13.89 -10.72 -2.70
N ALA A 116 -14.42 -10.97 -3.90
CA ALA A 116 -14.91 -12.28 -4.29
C ALA A 116 -13.79 -13.34 -4.37
N VAL A 117 -12.62 -12.96 -4.90
CA VAL A 117 -11.43 -13.82 -4.96
C VAL A 117 -10.94 -14.16 -3.54
N ARG A 118 -10.83 -13.15 -2.68
CA ARG A 118 -10.43 -13.31 -1.27
C ARG A 118 -11.36 -14.25 -0.50
N ALA A 119 -12.67 -14.13 -0.72
CA ALA A 119 -13.68 -14.94 -0.05
C ALA A 119 -13.60 -16.45 -0.37
N GLN A 120 -12.85 -16.85 -1.40
CA GLN A 120 -12.64 -18.27 -1.74
C GLN A 120 -11.81 -19.00 -0.69
N ASP A 121 -10.81 -18.32 -0.11
CA ASP A 121 -9.97 -18.89 0.95
C ASP A 121 -10.50 -18.54 2.35
N LYS A 122 -10.85 -17.26 2.55
CA LYS A 122 -11.33 -16.77 3.84
C LYS A 122 -12.33 -15.64 3.65
N PRO A 123 -13.57 -15.76 4.12
CA PRO A 123 -14.53 -14.67 4.05
C PRO A 123 -14.02 -13.46 4.86
N PRO A 124 -14.20 -12.23 4.35
CA PRO A 124 -13.79 -11.03 5.08
C PRO A 124 -14.56 -10.92 6.40
N GLN A 125 -13.87 -10.51 7.47
CA GLN A 125 -14.52 -10.31 8.77
C GLN A 125 -15.19 -8.93 8.84
N PRO A 126 -16.27 -8.77 9.64
CA PRO A 126 -16.88 -7.47 9.87
C PRO A 126 -15.86 -6.46 10.42
N GLY A 127 -15.75 -5.30 9.77
CA GLY A 127 -14.81 -4.24 10.16
C GLY A 127 -13.39 -4.41 9.63
N GLU A 128 -13.10 -5.45 8.86
CA GLU A 128 -11.82 -5.64 8.21
C GLU A 128 -11.65 -4.66 7.04
N ALA A 129 -10.48 -4.04 6.94
CA ALA A 129 -10.18 -3.12 5.85
C ALA A 129 -10.20 -3.87 4.49
N PRO A 130 -10.69 -3.24 3.41
CA PRO A 130 -10.61 -3.82 2.07
C PRO A 130 -9.15 -4.13 1.70
N ALA A 131 -8.93 -5.30 1.11
CA ALA A 131 -7.61 -5.66 0.60
C ALA A 131 -7.23 -4.74 -0.58
N LEU A 132 -5.96 -4.34 -0.66
CA LEU A 132 -5.42 -3.55 -1.78
C LEU A 132 -4.71 -4.44 -2.81
N GLY A 133 -4.27 -5.61 -2.37
CA GLY A 133 -3.69 -6.67 -3.17
C GLY A 133 -4.03 -8.02 -2.54
N LEU A 134 -3.79 -9.09 -3.30
CA LEU A 134 -3.92 -10.46 -2.81
C LEU A 134 -3.05 -11.39 -3.65
N TYR A 135 -2.11 -12.06 -3.03
CA TYR A 135 -1.52 -13.28 -3.54
C TYR A 135 -2.43 -14.48 -3.27
N GLN A 136 -2.71 -15.27 -4.31
CA GLN A 136 -3.47 -16.50 -4.19
C GLN A 136 -2.80 -17.64 -4.96
N ARG A 137 -2.91 -18.85 -4.38
CA ARG A 137 -2.41 -20.07 -4.98
C ARG A 137 -3.52 -21.11 -5.08
N HIS A 138 -3.89 -21.47 -6.30
CA HIS A 138 -4.82 -22.56 -6.61
C HIS A 138 -4.10 -23.69 -7.33
N GLY A 139 -3.70 -24.71 -6.57
CA GLY A 139 -2.89 -25.81 -7.09
C GLY A 139 -1.55 -25.33 -7.64
N ARG A 140 -1.42 -25.35 -8.97
CA ARG A 140 -0.22 -24.87 -9.70
C ARG A 140 -0.32 -23.40 -10.14
N LEU A 141 -1.54 -22.83 -10.19
CA LEU A 141 -1.75 -21.44 -10.57
C LEU A 141 -1.45 -20.53 -9.39
N ARG A 142 -0.74 -19.44 -9.67
CA ARG A 142 -0.31 -18.46 -8.69
C ARG A 142 -0.54 -17.09 -9.28
N VAL A 143 -1.30 -16.26 -8.59
CA VAL A 143 -1.74 -14.98 -9.11
C VAL A 143 -1.63 -13.93 -8.02
N ILE A 144 -1.08 -12.77 -8.37
CA ILE A 144 -1.19 -11.54 -7.59
C ILE A 144 -2.29 -10.70 -8.22
N TYR A 145 -3.37 -10.50 -7.46
CA TYR A 145 -4.43 -9.57 -7.78
C TYR A 145 -4.12 -8.23 -7.16
N MET A 146 -4.27 -7.15 -7.93
CA MET A 146 -4.08 -5.78 -7.46
C MET A 146 -5.35 -4.97 -7.66
N LEU A 147 -5.68 -4.16 -6.67
CA LEU A 147 -6.82 -3.27 -6.73
C LEU A 147 -6.61 -2.18 -7.79
N TYR A 148 -7.60 -2.00 -8.65
CA TYR A 148 -7.65 -0.99 -9.69
C TYR A 148 -7.62 0.43 -9.10
N GLY A 149 -6.95 1.37 -9.77
CA GLY A 149 -6.94 2.78 -9.36
C GLY A 149 -6.08 3.12 -8.15
N LEU A 150 -5.13 2.27 -7.76
CA LEU A 150 -4.16 2.62 -6.72
C LEU A 150 -3.15 3.66 -7.22
N PRO A 151 -2.79 4.68 -6.40
CA PRO A 151 -1.67 5.58 -6.65
C PRO A 151 -0.36 4.83 -6.87
N LYS A 152 0.47 5.30 -7.79
CA LYS A 152 1.71 4.65 -8.24
C LYS A 152 2.59 4.12 -7.10
N LEU A 153 2.87 4.93 -6.08
CA LEU A 153 3.72 4.51 -4.97
C LEU A 153 3.07 3.39 -4.13
N LEU A 154 1.78 3.56 -3.80
CA LEU A 154 1.02 2.56 -3.05
C LEU A 154 0.89 1.25 -3.82
N PHE A 155 0.65 1.32 -5.14
CA PHE A 155 0.64 0.15 -6.01
C PHE A 155 1.96 -0.63 -5.89
N ARG A 156 3.11 0.05 -5.98
CA ARG A 156 4.43 -0.60 -5.87
C ARG A 156 4.69 -1.17 -4.46
N THR A 157 4.24 -0.49 -3.41
CA THR A 157 4.33 -0.99 -2.03
C THR A 157 3.52 -2.29 -1.87
N VAL A 158 2.28 -2.31 -2.36
CA VAL A 158 1.41 -3.49 -2.25
C VAL A 158 1.94 -4.62 -3.14
N VAL A 159 2.42 -4.36 -4.35
CA VAL A 159 3.07 -5.40 -5.17
C VAL A 159 4.26 -6.02 -4.44
N ALA A 160 5.08 -5.21 -3.75
CA ALA A 160 6.21 -5.73 -2.99
C ALA A 160 5.77 -6.64 -1.83
N HIS A 161 4.70 -6.26 -1.13
CA HIS A 161 4.06 -7.07 -0.08
C HIS A 161 3.53 -8.40 -0.65
N GLU A 162 2.69 -8.36 -1.69
CA GLU A 162 2.10 -9.57 -2.28
C GLU A 162 3.14 -10.49 -2.94
N TYR A 163 4.19 -9.91 -3.53
CA TYR A 163 5.30 -10.68 -4.08
C TYR A 163 6.10 -11.41 -3.00
N ALA A 164 6.17 -10.87 -1.78
CA ALA A 164 6.76 -11.57 -0.64
C ALA A 164 5.98 -12.84 -0.30
N HIS A 165 4.65 -12.80 -0.34
CA HIS A 165 3.81 -14.00 -0.17
C HIS A 165 4.01 -15.02 -1.29
N ALA A 166 4.16 -14.57 -2.53
CA ALA A 166 4.51 -15.46 -3.64
C ALA A 166 5.86 -16.16 -3.41
N TRP A 167 6.86 -15.43 -2.91
CA TRP A 167 8.17 -15.98 -2.57
C TRP A 167 8.11 -16.95 -1.40
N GLN A 168 7.37 -16.64 -0.33
CA GLN A 168 7.11 -17.54 0.79
C GLN A 168 6.45 -18.85 0.32
N GLY A 169 5.48 -18.76 -0.59
CA GLY A 169 4.79 -19.93 -1.14
C GLY A 169 5.70 -20.91 -1.89
N GLU A 170 6.85 -20.47 -2.39
CA GLU A 170 7.88 -21.31 -3.00
C GLU A 170 8.97 -21.76 -2.03
N ASN A 171 9.41 -20.86 -1.15
CA ASN A 171 10.65 -21.03 -0.38
C ASN A 171 10.40 -21.42 1.08
N CYS A 172 9.17 -21.27 1.55
CA CYS A 172 8.76 -21.49 2.94
C CYS A 172 7.39 -22.23 3.01
N PRO A 173 7.19 -23.35 2.28
CA PRO A 173 5.86 -23.92 2.06
C PRO A 173 5.15 -24.44 3.31
N LEU A 174 5.88 -24.73 4.39
CA LEU A 174 5.31 -25.19 5.67
C LEU A 174 5.18 -24.08 6.70
N LEU A 175 5.56 -22.84 6.36
CA LEU A 175 5.46 -21.72 7.27
C LEU A 175 3.98 -21.41 7.56
N ASN A 176 3.60 -21.42 8.84
CA ASN A 176 2.23 -21.15 9.30
C ASN A 176 2.14 -20.06 10.38
N ASP A 177 3.27 -19.45 10.75
CA ASP A 177 3.31 -18.33 11.68
C ASP A 177 2.86 -17.05 10.94
N HIS A 178 1.61 -16.66 11.17
CA HIS A 178 0.99 -15.47 10.58
C HIS A 178 1.81 -14.20 10.83
N ASP A 179 2.34 -14.01 12.04
CA ASP A 179 3.11 -12.81 12.39
C ASP A 179 4.41 -12.73 11.59
N LEU A 180 5.06 -13.87 11.40
CA LEU A 180 6.28 -13.96 10.60
C LEU A 180 5.98 -13.80 9.10
N ILE A 181 4.85 -14.33 8.63
CA ILE A 181 4.40 -14.20 7.24
C ILE A 181 4.16 -12.73 6.88
N GLU A 182 3.31 -12.04 7.64
CA GLU A 182 2.96 -10.64 7.41
C GLU A 182 4.13 -9.71 7.71
N GLY A 183 4.90 -9.97 8.77
CA GLY A 183 6.09 -9.20 9.10
C GLY A 183 7.12 -9.22 7.98
N PHE A 184 7.36 -10.39 7.36
CA PHE A 184 8.26 -10.49 6.22
C PHE A 184 7.70 -9.77 4.98
N ALA A 185 6.40 -9.84 4.72
CA ALA A 185 5.79 -9.12 3.61
C ALA A 185 5.92 -7.59 3.76
N GLU A 186 5.68 -7.06 4.96
CA GLU A 186 5.96 -5.66 5.30
C GLU A 186 7.44 -5.31 5.16
N TRP A 187 8.35 -6.21 5.56
CA TRP A 187 9.80 -6.01 5.45
C TRP A 187 10.23 -5.84 3.99
N VAL A 188 9.71 -6.65 3.06
CA VAL A 188 9.98 -6.51 1.63
C VAL A 188 9.42 -5.18 1.10
N ALA A 189 8.21 -4.80 1.51
CA ALA A 189 7.62 -3.53 1.12
C ALA A 189 8.42 -2.31 1.63
N TYR A 190 8.91 -2.38 2.87
CA TYR A 190 9.78 -1.37 3.47
C TYR A 190 11.10 -1.19 2.69
N HIS A 191 11.78 -2.29 2.37
CA HIS A 191 13.01 -2.25 1.58
C HIS A 191 12.77 -1.74 0.17
N HIS A 192 11.67 -2.14 -0.47
CA HIS A 192 11.31 -1.61 -1.78
C HIS A 192 11.07 -0.09 -1.77
N LEU A 193 10.41 0.44 -0.73
CA LEU A 193 10.27 1.89 -0.57
C LEU A 193 11.63 2.59 -0.39
N GLY A 194 12.55 1.98 0.37
CA GLY A 194 13.93 2.45 0.51
C GLY A 194 14.66 2.50 -0.83
N TYR A 195 14.55 1.45 -1.63
CA TYR A 195 15.13 1.35 -2.97
C TYR A 195 14.61 2.41 -3.94
N LEU A 196 13.32 2.74 -3.85
CA LEU A 196 12.72 3.83 -4.62
C LEU A 196 13.12 5.24 -4.13
N GLY A 197 13.97 5.36 -3.10
CA GLY A 197 14.30 6.62 -2.44
C GLY A 197 13.12 7.25 -1.69
N SER A 198 12.04 6.48 -1.47
CA SER A 198 10.80 6.94 -0.84
C SER A 198 10.88 6.85 0.68
N HIS A 199 11.95 7.41 1.27
CA HIS A 199 12.27 7.29 2.68
C HIS A 199 11.17 7.79 3.63
N LYS A 200 10.39 8.81 3.23
CA LYS A 200 9.25 9.27 4.01
C LYS A 200 8.12 8.24 4.11
N ALA A 201 7.87 7.49 3.02
CA ALA A 201 6.88 6.43 3.03
C ALA A 201 7.38 5.21 3.83
N ALA A 202 8.68 4.87 3.72
CA ALA A 202 9.29 3.83 4.54
C ALA A 202 9.26 4.17 6.04
N ALA A 203 9.53 5.43 6.41
CA ALA A 203 9.39 5.91 7.78
C ALA A 203 7.94 5.86 8.27
N ALA A 204 6.98 6.25 7.42
CA ALA A 204 5.55 6.19 7.76
C ALA A 204 5.08 4.76 8.10
N MET A 205 5.63 3.70 7.49
CA MET A 205 5.31 2.33 7.88
C MET A 205 5.66 2.05 9.34
N ARG A 206 6.79 2.60 9.82
CA ARG A 206 7.29 2.47 11.20
C ARG A 206 6.58 3.40 12.19
N GLU A 207 5.97 4.47 11.73
CA GLU A 207 5.27 5.45 12.58
C GLU A 207 3.75 5.25 12.59
N SER A 208 3.23 4.42 11.70
CA SER A 208 1.79 4.18 11.55
C SER A 208 1.16 3.44 12.73
N ASN A 209 -0.16 3.53 12.85
CA ASN A 209 -0.95 2.68 13.73
C ASN A 209 -1.38 1.37 13.04
N HIS A 210 -0.70 0.96 11.97
CA HIS A 210 -1.04 -0.25 11.23
C HIS A 210 -0.80 -1.50 12.08
N PRO A 211 -1.70 -2.52 12.07
CA PRO A 211 -1.54 -3.73 12.87
C PRO A 211 -0.24 -4.49 12.56
N TYR A 212 0.29 -4.35 11.34
CA TYR A 212 1.56 -5.00 10.95
C TYR A 212 2.81 -4.19 11.28
N ARG A 213 2.71 -2.94 11.79
CA ARG A 213 3.90 -2.17 12.20
C ARG A 213 4.77 -2.96 13.20
N PRO A 214 4.26 -3.53 14.30
CA PRO A 214 5.09 -4.30 15.22
C PRO A 214 5.75 -5.53 14.57
N LEU A 215 5.11 -6.11 13.54
CA LEU A 215 5.65 -7.25 12.80
C LEU A 215 6.83 -6.84 11.92
N LEU A 216 6.71 -5.69 11.23
CA LEU A 216 7.81 -5.06 10.51
C LEU A 216 8.99 -4.75 11.45
N GLU A 217 8.73 -4.16 12.61
CA GLU A 217 9.76 -3.83 13.59
C GLU A 217 10.54 -5.06 14.06
N ARG A 218 9.84 -6.20 14.27
CA ARG A 218 10.47 -7.48 14.59
C ARG A 218 11.40 -7.94 13.47
N MET A 219 10.99 -7.83 12.20
CA MET A 219 11.82 -8.21 11.06
C MET A 219 13.04 -7.30 10.87
N LEU A 220 12.88 -5.99 11.09
CA LEU A 220 14.01 -5.05 11.07
C LEU A 220 14.99 -5.30 12.23
N ALA A 221 14.49 -5.65 13.41
CA ALA A 221 15.33 -6.02 14.55
C ALA A 221 16.09 -7.35 14.30
N LEU A 222 15.47 -8.29 13.58
CA LEU A 222 16.13 -9.51 13.13
C LEU A 222 17.21 -9.17 12.08
N GLU A 223 16.88 -8.36 11.08
CA GLU A 223 17.84 -7.90 10.06
C GLU A 223 19.06 -7.22 10.69
N ALA A 224 18.87 -6.39 11.71
CA ALA A 224 19.98 -5.74 12.41
C ALA A 224 21.00 -6.74 13.02
N GLN A 225 20.57 -7.97 13.30
CA GLN A 225 21.41 -9.03 13.87
C GLN A 225 22.07 -9.91 12.80
N ILE A 226 21.35 -10.23 11.72
CA ILE A 226 21.76 -11.27 10.75
C ILE A 226 21.89 -10.77 9.31
N GLY A 227 21.61 -9.49 9.08
CA GLY A 227 21.56 -8.86 7.76
C GLY A 227 20.39 -9.32 6.88
N PRO A 228 20.13 -8.63 5.75
CA PRO A 228 19.05 -8.97 4.83
C PRO A 228 19.11 -10.41 4.30
N ALA A 229 20.30 -10.87 3.94
CA ALA A 229 20.49 -12.25 3.47
C ALA A 229 20.19 -13.29 4.57
N GLY A 230 20.53 -12.96 5.83
CA GLY A 230 20.21 -13.81 6.98
C GLY A 230 18.71 -13.91 7.23
N VAL A 231 17.95 -12.82 7.02
CA VAL A 231 16.47 -12.84 7.12
C VAL A 231 15.87 -13.82 6.12
N LEU A 232 16.33 -13.82 4.87
CA LEU A 232 15.84 -14.77 3.85
C LEU A 232 16.13 -16.22 4.23
N GLU A 233 17.32 -16.48 4.77
CA GLU A 233 17.70 -17.82 5.23
C GLU A 233 16.89 -18.25 6.47
N TYR A 234 16.64 -17.31 7.38
CA TYR A 234 15.76 -17.55 8.54
C TYR A 234 14.35 -17.96 8.08
N MET A 235 13.77 -17.25 7.11
CA MET A 235 12.45 -17.59 6.55
C MET A 235 12.44 -19.00 5.94
N ARG A 236 13.45 -19.36 5.13
CA ARG A 236 13.54 -20.71 4.55
C ARG A 236 13.58 -21.79 5.62
N ARG A 237 14.38 -21.60 6.68
CA ARG A 237 14.48 -22.56 7.79
C ARG A 237 13.18 -22.69 8.59
N ALA A 238 12.47 -21.59 8.78
CA ALA A 238 11.18 -21.59 9.45
C ALA A 238 10.12 -22.38 8.66
N GLY A 239 10.17 -22.34 7.33
CA GLY A 239 9.22 -23.02 6.45
C GLY A 239 9.55 -24.47 6.06
N VAL A 240 10.48 -25.13 6.75
CA VAL A 240 10.86 -26.55 6.56
C VAL A 240 10.63 -27.40 7.81
N ARG A 241 10.33 -26.78 8.96
CA ARG A 241 10.11 -27.49 10.23
C ARG A 241 8.73 -28.15 10.31
#